data_AF-A0A7K3RV25-F1
#
_entry.id   AF-A0A7K3RV25-F1
#
_cell.length_a   1.000
_cell.length_b   1.000
_cell.length_c   1.000
_cell.angle_alpha   90.00
_cell.angle_beta   90.00
_cell.angle_gamma   90.00
#
_symmetry.space_group_name_H-M   'P 1'
#
loop_
_entity.id
_entity.type
_entity.pdbx_description
1 polymer ?
#
loop_
_entity_poly.entity_id
_entity_poly.type
_entity_poly.pdbx_seq_one_letter_code
_entity_poly.pdbx_strand_id
1 'polypeptide(L)'
;MTARRTLVVTNDFPPRQGGIETFVRAMTDRFPADSVVVYTSAEPGAAAHDAALPYPVVRDPARMLLPVPRVAARAAGLARRHGCDSVWFGAAAPLGLMADRLRRESGVRRAVATTHGH
;
A
#
# COMPACT_ATOMS: atom_id res chain seq x y z
N MET A 1 -2.86 13.47 20.43
CA MET A 1 -3.51 12.67 19.36
C MET A 1 -2.42 11.85 18.70
N THR A 2 -2.50 10.52 18.71
CA THR A 2 -1.54 9.68 17.97
C THR A 2 -1.62 10.02 16.49
N ALA A 3 -0.49 10.27 15.84
CA ALA A 3 -0.44 10.54 14.41
C ALA A 3 -1.09 9.37 13.65
N ARG A 4 -2.05 9.67 12.77
CA ARG A 4 -2.71 8.66 11.93
C ARG A 4 -1.73 8.20 10.87
N ARG A 5 -1.67 6.89 10.61
CA ARG A 5 -0.75 6.32 9.62
C ARG A 5 -1.48 5.35 8.71
N THR A 6 -1.25 5.48 7.41
CA THR A 6 -1.94 4.73 6.36
C THR A 6 -1.01 3.71 5.74
N LEU A 7 -1.46 2.45 5.66
CA LEU A 7 -0.85 1.46 4.77
C LEU A 7 -1.48 1.60 3.38
N VAL A 8 -0.69 1.92 2.37
CA VAL A 8 -1.11 1.88 0.97
C VAL A 8 -0.80 0.50 0.40
N VAL A 9 -1.78 -0.16 -0.19
CA VAL A 9 -1.62 -1.48 -0.82
C VAL A 9 -1.99 -1.37 -2.30
N THR A 10 -1.04 -1.65 -3.19
CA THR A 10 -1.22 -1.45 -4.64
C THR A 10 -0.37 -2.44 -5.45
N ASN A 11 -0.74 -2.71 -6.71
CA ASN A 11 0.15 -3.32 -7.71
C ASN A 11 0.81 -2.27 -8.61
N ASP A 12 0.31 -1.04 -8.52
CA ASP A 12 0.53 0.06 -9.44
C ASP A 12 1.27 1.14 -8.65
N PHE A 13 2.60 1.00 -8.59
CA PHE A 13 3.51 1.98 -8.03
C PHE A 13 4.74 2.08 -8.94
N PRO A 14 5.41 3.24 -9.05
CA PRO A 14 6.62 3.36 -9.88
C PRO A 14 7.74 2.45 -9.37
N PRO A 15 8.78 2.12 -10.16
CA PRO A 15 9.20 2.81 -11.40
C PRO A 15 8.41 2.52 -12.66
N ARG A 16 7.53 1.52 -12.70
CA ARG A 16 6.61 1.32 -13.83
C ARG A 16 5.83 2.60 -14.11
N GLN A 17 5.70 2.93 -15.40
CA GLN A 17 4.92 4.07 -15.84
C GLN A 17 3.51 3.64 -16.22
N GLY A 18 2.54 4.39 -15.71
CA GLY A 18 1.12 4.21 -16.01
C GLY A 18 0.28 5.21 -15.24
N GLY A 19 -1.02 5.28 -15.60
CA GLY A 19 -1.93 6.25 -15.01
C GLY A 19 -2.15 6.03 -13.52
N ILE A 20 -2.35 4.77 -13.11
CA ILE A 20 -2.58 4.42 -11.69
C ILE A 20 -1.29 4.58 -10.89
N GLU A 21 -0.14 4.17 -11.41
CA GLU A 21 1.18 4.35 -10.77
C GLU A 21 1.45 5.83 -10.48
N THR A 22 1.21 6.68 -11.47
CA THR A 22 1.37 8.14 -11.36
C THR A 22 0.41 8.71 -10.32
N PHE A 23 -0.85 8.29 -10.36
CA PHE A 23 -1.87 8.73 -9.41
C PHE A 23 -1.53 8.31 -7.97
N VAL A 24 -1.21 7.04 -7.73
CA VAL A 24 -0.89 6.53 -6.40
C VAL A 24 0.36 7.22 -5.86
N ARG A 25 1.42 7.38 -6.68
CA ARG A 25 2.63 8.12 -6.31
C ARG A 25 2.31 9.55 -5.90
N ALA A 26 1.59 10.28 -6.74
CA ALA A 26 1.22 11.66 -6.48
C ALA A 26 0.38 11.81 -5.20
N MET A 27 -0.52 10.86 -4.92
CA MET A 27 -1.28 10.85 -3.67
C MET A 27 -0.39 10.58 -2.47
N THR A 28 0.49 9.58 -2.54
CA THR A 28 1.42 9.25 -1.43
C THR A 28 2.38 10.41 -1.11
N ASP A 29 2.78 11.21 -2.09
CA ASP A 29 3.59 12.43 -1.89
C ASP A 29 2.92 13.52 -1.05
N ARG A 30 1.58 13.52 -0.99
CA ARG A 30 0.81 14.52 -0.26
C ARG A 30 0.56 14.14 1.19
N PHE A 31 0.91 12.91 1.58
CA PHE A 31 0.92 12.53 2.98
C PHE A 31 2.12 13.17 3.69
N PRO A 32 1.99 13.57 4.97
CA PRO A 32 3.17 13.72 5.82
C PRO A 32 4.06 12.48 5.73
N ALA A 33 5.36 12.65 5.57
CA ALA A 33 6.30 11.57 5.29
C ALA A 33 6.26 10.44 6.35
N ASP A 34 5.99 10.79 7.60
CA ASP A 34 5.86 9.87 8.73
C ASP A 34 4.46 9.25 8.86
N SER A 35 3.54 9.49 7.92
CA SER A 35 2.14 9.05 7.99
C SER A 35 1.75 8.05 6.90
N VAL A 36 2.69 7.60 6.06
CA VAL A 36 2.40 6.67 4.96
C VAL A 36 3.45 5.55 4.87
N VAL A 37 2.97 4.34 4.56
CA VAL A 37 3.80 3.18 4.22
C VAL A 37 3.20 2.54 2.98
N VAL A 38 4.00 2.28 1.96
CA VAL A 38 3.54 1.62 0.73
C VAL A 38 3.92 0.15 0.76
N TYR A 39 2.98 -0.72 0.43
CA TYR A 39 3.20 -2.14 0.20
C TYR A 39 2.77 -2.49 -1.23
N THR A 40 3.73 -2.91 -2.05
CA THR A 40 3.54 -3.13 -3.48
C THR A 40 4.36 -4.32 -3.98
N SER A 41 4.11 -4.78 -5.21
CA SER A 41 4.85 -5.87 -5.84
C SER A 41 6.27 -5.45 -6.25
N ALA A 42 7.16 -6.44 -6.38
CA ALA A 42 8.51 -6.23 -6.86
C ALA A 42 8.55 -5.97 -8.37
N GLU A 43 9.45 -5.09 -8.77
CA GLU A 43 9.73 -4.77 -10.18
C GLU A 43 11.20 -4.34 -10.38
N PRO A 44 11.74 -4.45 -11.59
CA PRO A 44 13.09 -3.97 -11.90
C PRO A 44 13.26 -2.47 -11.60
N GLY A 45 14.39 -2.09 -11.02
CA GLY A 45 14.69 -0.69 -10.70
C GLY A 45 14.02 -0.15 -9.44
N ALA A 46 13.15 -0.93 -8.78
CA ALA A 46 12.42 -0.51 -7.59
C ALA A 46 13.34 -0.01 -6.46
N ALA A 47 14.45 -0.68 -6.19
CA ALA A 47 15.34 -0.31 -5.08
C ALA A 47 15.93 1.11 -5.23
N ALA A 48 16.34 1.49 -6.43
CA ALA A 48 16.87 2.82 -6.71
C ALA A 48 15.78 3.90 -6.63
N HIS A 49 14.57 3.58 -7.11
CA HIS A 49 13.41 4.47 -7.00
C HIS A 49 13.01 4.69 -5.52
N ASP A 50 12.84 3.60 -4.77
CA ASP A 50 12.34 3.61 -3.40
C ASP A 50 13.31 4.33 -2.45
N ALA A 51 14.62 4.24 -2.70
CA ALA A 51 15.65 4.93 -1.90
C ALA A 51 15.56 6.46 -1.96
N ALA A 52 14.92 7.02 -3.00
CA ALA A 52 14.74 8.46 -3.16
C ALA A 52 13.46 8.99 -2.48
N LEU A 53 12.63 8.12 -1.91
CA LEU A 53 11.34 8.49 -1.34
C LEU A 53 11.46 8.86 0.16
N PRO A 54 10.68 9.84 0.64
CA PRO A 54 10.73 10.27 2.04
C PRO A 54 9.97 9.34 2.99
N TYR A 55 9.40 8.25 2.49
CA TYR A 55 8.58 7.30 3.24
C TYR A 55 8.87 5.86 2.82
N PRO A 56 8.61 4.88 3.70
CA PRO A 56 8.96 3.49 3.42
C PRO A 56 8.09 2.87 2.32
N VAL A 57 8.75 2.18 1.39
CA VAL A 57 8.14 1.28 0.41
C VAL A 57 8.61 -0.14 0.67
N VAL A 58 7.67 -1.06 0.88
CA VAL A 58 7.92 -2.47 1.10
C VAL A 58 7.52 -3.23 -0.16
N ARG A 59 8.52 -3.80 -0.84
CA ARG A 59 8.32 -4.67 -2.01
C ARG A 59 8.06 -6.10 -1.56
N ASP A 60 6.93 -6.68 -1.99
CA ASP A 60 6.70 -8.12 -1.93
C ASP A 60 7.53 -8.81 -3.02
N PRO A 61 8.13 -9.98 -2.75
CA PRO A 61 8.86 -10.72 -3.79
C PRO A 61 7.98 -11.18 -4.97
N ALA A 62 6.65 -11.21 -4.82
CA ALA A 62 5.75 -11.49 -5.93
C ALA A 62 5.73 -10.32 -6.93
N ARG A 63 5.62 -10.65 -8.22
CA ARG A 63 5.43 -9.66 -9.31
C ARG A 63 4.04 -9.02 -9.31
N MET A 64 3.08 -9.66 -8.65
CA MET A 64 1.72 -9.18 -8.49
C MET A 64 1.19 -9.61 -7.12
N LEU A 65 0.66 -8.65 -6.38
CA LEU A 65 -0.15 -8.86 -5.19
C LEU A 65 -1.52 -9.37 -5.61
N LEU A 66 -1.95 -10.46 -4.96
CA LEU A 66 -3.28 -11.03 -5.08
C LEU A 66 -3.91 -11.07 -3.67
N PRO A 67 -5.25 -11.05 -3.54
CA PRO A 67 -5.94 -11.10 -2.25
C PRO A 67 -5.93 -12.52 -1.65
N VAL A 68 -4.75 -13.14 -1.60
CA VAL A 68 -4.53 -14.49 -1.07
C VAL A 68 -4.05 -14.42 0.38
N PRO A 69 -4.22 -15.50 1.18
CA PRO A 69 -3.92 -15.49 2.61
C PRO A 69 -2.51 -14.98 2.96
N ARG A 70 -1.48 -15.37 2.18
CA ARG A 70 -0.09 -14.93 2.39
C ARG A 70 0.05 -13.40 2.30
N VAL A 71 -0.49 -12.79 1.25
CA VAL A 71 -0.38 -11.34 1.00
C VAL A 71 -1.16 -10.57 2.06
N ALA A 72 -2.36 -11.03 2.40
CA ALA A 72 -3.17 -10.40 3.43
C ALA A 72 -2.52 -10.49 4.82
N ALA A 73 -1.93 -11.63 5.17
CA ALA A 73 -1.18 -11.79 6.42
C ALA A 73 0.04 -10.86 6.48
N ARG A 74 0.76 -10.73 5.37
CA ARG A 74 1.90 -9.81 5.26
C ARG A 74 1.46 -8.35 5.38
N ALA A 75 0.39 -7.94 4.70
CA ALA A 75 -0.17 -6.60 4.80
C ALA A 75 -0.63 -6.28 6.23
N ALA A 76 -1.33 -7.21 6.90
CA ALA A 76 -1.72 -7.05 8.29
C ALA A 76 -0.50 -6.95 9.22
N GLY A 77 0.54 -7.75 8.97
CA GLY A 77 1.81 -7.67 9.69
C GLY A 77 2.51 -6.32 9.53
N LEU A 78 2.55 -5.77 8.31
CA LEU A 78 3.09 -4.44 8.04
C LEU A 78 2.27 -3.35 8.73
N ALA A 79 0.94 -3.42 8.65
CA ALA A 79 0.07 -2.49 9.35
C ALA A 79 0.34 -2.49 10.86
N ARG A 80 0.51 -3.66 11.49
CA ARG A 80 0.89 -3.75 12.91
C ARG A 80 2.27 -3.16 13.19
N ARG A 81 3.29 -3.58 12.43
CA ARG A 81 4.68 -3.15 12.63
C ARG A 81 4.85 -1.63 12.52
N HIS A 82 4.14 -1.02 11.59
CA HIS A 82 4.22 0.43 11.37
C HIS A 82 3.18 1.22 12.17
N GLY A 83 2.28 0.57 12.90
CA GLY A 83 1.21 1.23 13.64
C GLY A 83 0.16 1.91 12.74
N CYS A 84 -0.08 1.35 11.55
CA CYS A 84 -1.09 1.89 10.63
C CYS A 84 -2.50 1.64 11.19
N ASP A 85 -3.28 2.71 11.29
CA ASP A 85 -4.68 2.67 11.73
C ASP A 85 -5.68 2.80 10.58
N SER A 86 -5.17 2.95 9.37
CA SER A 86 -5.95 2.92 8.13
C SER A 86 -5.22 2.19 7.00
N VAL A 87 -6.00 1.73 6.02
CA VAL A 87 -5.51 1.17 4.76
C VAL A 87 -6.13 1.90 3.58
N TRP A 88 -5.33 2.14 2.55
CA TRP A 88 -5.79 2.60 1.25
C TRP A 88 -5.38 1.60 0.16
N PHE A 89 -6.36 1.06 -0.56
CA PHE A 89 -6.13 0.23 -1.75
C PHE A 89 -6.07 1.12 -2.99
N GLY A 90 -4.89 1.18 -3.62
CA GLY A 90 -4.63 2.03 -4.79
C GLY A 90 -5.53 1.71 -5.98
N ALA A 91 -5.89 0.44 -6.13
CA ALA A 91 -6.97 -0.05 -6.97
C ALA A 91 -7.92 -0.93 -6.14
N ALA A 92 -9.22 -0.70 -6.24
CA ALA A 92 -10.22 -1.36 -5.40
C ALA A 92 -10.29 -2.87 -5.64
N ALA A 93 -10.34 -3.30 -6.91
CA ALA A 93 -10.36 -4.72 -7.25
C ALA A 93 -8.99 -5.16 -7.79
N PRO A 94 -8.49 -6.36 -7.42
CA PRO A 94 -9.06 -7.28 -6.44
C PRO A 94 -8.56 -7.03 -4.99
N LEU A 95 -7.63 -6.10 -4.77
CA LEU A 95 -6.90 -5.98 -3.49
C LEU A 95 -7.79 -5.54 -2.31
N GLY A 96 -8.84 -4.77 -2.57
CA GLY A 96 -9.81 -4.31 -1.56
C GLY A 96 -10.51 -5.46 -0.82
N LEU A 97 -10.55 -6.67 -1.40
CA LEU A 97 -11.08 -7.87 -0.75
C LEU A 97 -10.32 -8.24 0.54
N MET A 98 -9.10 -7.72 0.74
CA MET A 98 -8.31 -7.95 1.96
C MET A 98 -8.77 -7.08 3.14
N ALA A 99 -9.62 -6.07 2.94
CA ALA A 99 -9.96 -5.05 3.95
C ALA A 99 -10.41 -5.64 5.29
N ASP A 100 -11.33 -6.61 5.26
CA ASP A 100 -11.89 -7.21 6.46
C ASP A 100 -10.86 -8.00 7.26
N ARG A 101 -9.94 -8.70 6.58
CA ARG A 101 -8.85 -9.38 7.26
C ARG A 101 -7.89 -8.39 7.91
N LEU A 102 -7.53 -7.30 7.22
CA LEU A 102 -6.69 -6.26 7.82
C LEU A 102 -7.34 -5.67 9.07
N ARG A 103 -8.65 -5.42 9.05
CA ARG A 103 -9.38 -4.92 10.23
C ARG A 103 -9.32 -5.89 11.41
N ARG A 104 -9.50 -7.19 11.18
CA ARG A 104 -9.48 -8.21 12.24
C ARG A 104 -8.09 -8.48 12.80
N GLU A 105 -7.08 -8.47 11.95
CA GLU A 105 -5.74 -8.95 12.30
C GLU A 105 -4.75 -7.82 12.60
N SER A 106 -5.11 -6.54 12.44
CA SER A 106 -4.19 -5.41 12.65
C SER A 106 -4.82 -4.28 13.47
N GLY A 107 -4.24 -3.08 13.43
CA GLY A 107 -4.80 -1.86 14.03
C GLY A 107 -5.70 -1.04 13.08
N VAL A 108 -5.94 -1.54 11.86
CA VAL A 108 -6.69 -0.82 10.82
C VAL A 108 -8.16 -0.68 11.20
N ARG A 109 -8.62 0.55 11.33
CA ARG A 109 -10.01 0.93 11.63
C ARG A 109 -10.74 1.50 10.41
N ARG A 110 -9.98 2.09 9.48
CA ARG A 110 -10.52 2.70 8.25
C ARG A 110 -9.92 2.03 7.02
N ALA A 111 -10.77 1.64 6.07
CA ALA A 111 -10.35 1.16 4.76
C ALA A 111 -10.93 2.06 3.68
N VAL A 112 -10.09 2.48 2.74
CA VAL A 112 -10.46 3.23 1.54
C VAL A 112 -9.98 2.45 0.33
N ALA A 113 -10.77 2.42 -0.74
CA ALA A 113 -10.41 1.75 -1.98
C ALA A 113 -10.78 2.67 -3.15
N THR A 114 -9.84 2.88 -4.08
CA THR A 114 -10.07 3.74 -5.24
C THR A 114 -10.47 2.91 -6.45
N THR A 115 -11.60 3.23 -7.05
CA THR A 115 -11.98 2.71 -8.36
C THR A 115 -11.30 3.53 -9.45
N HIS A 116 -10.84 2.85 -10.50
CA HIS A 116 -10.42 3.49 -11.74
C HIS A 116 -11.42 3.14 -12.84
N GLY A 117 -11.69 4.08 -13.75
CA GLY A 117 -12.49 3.80 -14.93
C GLY A 117 -11.78 2.78 -15.82
N HIS A 118 -12.57 1.98 -16.55
CA HIS A 118 -12.08 1.12 -17.63
C HIS A 118 -12.39 1.80 -18.96
#